data_AF-A0A913YZS5-F1
#
_entry.id   AF-A0A913YZS5-F1
#
_cell.length_a   1.000
_cell.length_b   1.000
_cell.length_c   1.000
_cell.angle_alpha   90.00
_cell.angle_beta   90.00
_cell.angle_gamma   90.00
#
_symmetry.space_group_name_H-M   'P 1'
#
loop_
_entity.id
_entity.type
_entity.pdbx_description
1 polymer ?
#
loop_
_entity_poly.entity_id
_entity_poly.type
_entity_poly.pdbx_seq_one_letter_code
_entity_poly.pdbx_strand_id
1 'polypeptide(L)'
;MLAESWWDRKFYSVSFVKSQLEFIQGQDGCVKELIRLVKYWAHKKLPGNLHHSYPLELITIFRWQRGGKQKSFSLAMGLKSVLLMLTTLRGIRTYWKGHYSKAFANQVIDKLYTTRPVMLDPINPTSNVFEIYHNDDNLEVINAAAWKTLRSDLLKGVVLRRRQRWCR
;
A
#
# COMPACT_ATOMS: atom_id res chain seq x y z
N MET A 1 10.98 11.16 -21.06
CA MET A 1 11.01 12.45 -20.34
C MET A 1 10.71 12.12 -18.89
N LEU A 2 11.74 12.00 -18.05
CA LEU A 2 11.56 11.81 -16.61
C LEU A 2 11.33 13.20 -16.01
N ALA A 3 10.29 13.36 -15.20
CA ALA A 3 10.06 14.59 -14.43
C ALA A 3 11.31 14.90 -13.60
N GLU A 4 11.99 16.01 -13.89
CA GLU A 4 13.27 16.38 -13.27
C GLU A 4 13.06 17.04 -11.90
N SER A 5 11.85 17.53 -11.58
CA SER A 5 11.53 18.14 -10.29
C SER A 5 10.32 17.51 -9.56
N TRP A 6 10.23 17.74 -8.25
CA TRP A 6 9.07 17.36 -7.42
C TRP A 6 7.76 17.99 -7.91
N TRP A 7 7.83 19.22 -8.43
CA TRP A 7 6.70 19.93 -9.02
C TRP A 7 6.20 19.22 -10.27
N ASP A 8 7.09 18.82 -11.16
CA ASP A 8 6.74 18.10 -12.39
C ASP A 8 6.01 16.79 -12.08
N ARG A 9 6.47 16.02 -11.08
CA ARG A 9 5.79 14.79 -10.65
C ARG A 9 4.36 15.04 -10.18
N LYS A 10 4.13 16.14 -9.45
CA LYS A 10 2.80 16.53 -8.98
C LYS A 10 1.92 17.04 -10.12
N PHE A 11 2.44 17.84 -11.05
CA PHE A 11 1.72 18.31 -12.23
C PHE A 11 1.26 17.14 -13.12
N TYR A 12 2.12 16.17 -13.39
CA TYR A 12 1.74 14.98 -14.15
C TYR A 12 0.78 14.06 -13.40
N SER A 13 0.83 14.01 -12.06
CA SER A 13 -0.08 13.15 -11.29
C SER A 13 -1.56 13.48 -11.50
N VAL A 14 -1.89 14.76 -11.78
CA VAL A 14 -3.27 15.19 -12.04
C VAL A 14 -3.82 14.54 -13.31
N SER A 15 -2.98 14.37 -14.34
CA SER A 15 -3.36 13.69 -15.58
C SER A 15 -3.69 12.21 -15.40
N PHE A 16 -3.23 11.59 -14.31
CA PHE A 16 -3.44 10.17 -14.03
C PHE A 16 -4.58 9.88 -13.06
N VAL A 17 -5.22 10.90 -12.47
CA VAL A 17 -6.28 10.72 -11.45
C VAL A 17 -7.40 9.81 -11.95
N LYS A 18 -7.84 9.97 -13.21
CA LYS A 18 -8.87 9.12 -13.80
C LYS A 18 -8.45 7.64 -13.80
N SER A 19 -7.25 7.34 -14.27
CA SER A 19 -6.74 5.96 -14.34
C SER A 19 -6.42 5.37 -12.96
N GLN A 20 -5.99 6.19 -12.00
CA GLN A 20 -5.83 5.77 -10.61
C GLN A 20 -7.20 5.38 -10.00
N LEU A 21 -8.23 6.20 -10.25
CA LEU A 21 -9.60 5.89 -9.84
C LEU A 21 -10.11 4.60 -10.49
N GLU A 22 -9.90 4.42 -11.80
CA GLU A 22 -10.25 3.20 -12.52
C GLU A 22 -9.53 1.97 -11.94
N PHE A 23 -8.25 2.09 -11.55
CA PHE A 23 -7.51 1.01 -10.90
C PHE A 23 -8.16 0.58 -9.57
N ILE A 24 -8.59 1.54 -8.74
CA ILE A 24 -9.29 1.26 -7.47
C ILE A 24 -10.71 0.73 -7.72
N GLN A 25 -11.43 1.31 -8.68
CA GLN A 25 -12.80 0.93 -9.04
C GLN A 25 -12.84 -0.47 -9.67
N GLY A 26 -11.79 -0.91 -10.35
CA GLY A 26 -11.68 -2.24 -10.93
C GLY A 26 -11.45 -3.37 -9.91
N GLN A 27 -11.26 -3.08 -8.63
CA GLN A 27 -11.04 -4.12 -7.61
C GLN A 27 -12.35 -4.82 -7.18
N ASP A 28 -12.21 -6.08 -6.77
CA ASP A 28 -13.31 -6.90 -6.26
C ASP A 28 -13.99 -6.27 -5.03
N GLY A 29 -15.29 -6.54 -4.86
CA GLY A 29 -16.10 -6.02 -3.75
C GLY A 29 -15.50 -6.28 -2.37
N CYS A 30 -15.01 -7.51 -2.12
CA CYS A 30 -14.38 -7.88 -0.86
C CYS A 30 -13.09 -7.09 -0.57
N VAL A 31 -12.35 -6.69 -1.61
CA VAL A 31 -11.17 -5.84 -1.47
C VAL A 31 -11.57 -4.41 -1.13
N LYS A 32 -12.63 -3.89 -1.76
CA LYS A 32 -13.19 -2.56 -1.44
C LYS A 32 -13.71 -2.48 0.00
N GLU A 33 -14.31 -3.55 0.51
CA GLU A 33 -14.69 -3.65 1.92
C GLU A 33 -13.47 -3.62 2.84
N LEU A 34 -12.41 -4.37 2.51
CA LEU A 34 -11.16 -4.33 3.28
C LEU A 34 -10.51 -2.94 3.24
N ILE A 35 -10.51 -2.27 2.09
CA ILE A 35 -10.04 -0.89 1.94
C ILE A 35 -10.78 0.04 2.90
N ARG A 36 -12.12 -0.02 2.94
CA ARG A 36 -12.93 0.79 3.85
C ARG A 36 -12.55 0.53 5.30
N LEU A 37 -12.35 -0.73 5.68
CA LEU A 37 -11.95 -1.11 7.03
C LEU A 37 -10.54 -0.58 7.39
N VAL A 38 -9.57 -0.65 6.48
CA VAL A 38 -8.21 -0.13 6.70
C VAL A 38 -8.23 1.40 6.84
N LYS A 39 -9.01 2.11 6.01
CA LYS A 39 -9.19 3.56 6.13
C LYS A 39 -9.84 3.95 7.45
N TYR A 40 -10.86 3.21 7.87
CA TYR A 40 -11.48 3.39 9.17
C TYR A 40 -10.50 3.16 10.33
N TRP A 41 -9.70 2.09 10.25
CA TRP A 41 -8.63 1.85 11.22
C TRP A 41 -7.64 3.01 11.29
N ALA A 42 -7.15 3.50 10.16
CA ALA A 42 -6.23 4.62 10.10
C ALA A 42 -6.84 5.88 10.73
N HIS A 43 -8.10 6.18 10.39
CA HIS A 43 -8.82 7.31 10.97
C HIS A 43 -8.93 7.23 12.51
N LYS A 44 -9.09 6.02 13.06
CA LYS A 44 -9.21 5.81 14.52
C LYS A 44 -7.89 5.67 15.26
N LYS A 45 -6.80 5.31 14.58
CA LYS A 45 -5.54 4.91 15.23
C LYS A 45 -4.33 5.76 14.85
N LEU A 46 -4.44 6.58 13.81
CA LEU A 46 -3.37 7.46 13.33
C LEU A 46 -3.78 8.94 13.44
N PRO A 47 -2.82 9.85 13.54
CA PRO A 47 -3.07 11.29 13.41
C PRO A 47 -3.59 11.65 12.00
N GLY A 48 -4.29 12.78 11.91
CA GLY A 48 -5.01 13.21 10.69
C GLY A 48 -4.13 13.35 9.44
N ASN A 49 -2.88 13.77 9.62
CA ASN A 49 -1.88 13.86 8.55
C ASN A 49 -1.50 12.50 7.94
N LEU A 50 -1.95 11.38 8.51
CA LEU A 50 -1.68 10.02 7.99
C LEU A 50 -2.93 9.36 7.39
N HIS A 51 -4.05 10.07 7.32
CA HIS A 51 -5.33 9.55 6.79
C HIS A 51 -5.39 9.52 5.25
N HIS A 52 -4.24 9.63 4.59
CA HIS A 52 -4.16 9.65 3.13
C HIS A 52 -4.73 8.35 2.53
N SER A 53 -5.83 8.51 1.80
CA SER A 53 -6.63 7.39 1.29
C SER A 53 -5.85 6.52 0.32
N TYR A 54 -5.14 7.13 -0.63
CA TYR A 54 -4.53 6.41 -1.74
C TYR A 54 -3.42 5.42 -1.32
N PRO A 55 -2.50 5.77 -0.40
CA PRO A 55 -1.50 4.80 0.07
C PRO A 55 -2.09 3.64 0.87
N LEU A 56 -3.13 3.90 1.66
CA LEU A 56 -3.87 2.87 2.40
C LEU A 56 -4.65 1.94 1.46
N GLU A 57 -5.23 2.48 0.40
CA GLU A 57 -5.88 1.72 -0.66
C GLU A 57 -4.88 0.80 -1.38
N LEU A 58 -3.75 1.36 -1.81
CA LEU A 58 -2.74 0.64 -2.57
C LEU A 58 -2.01 -0.43 -1.76
N ILE A 59 -1.66 -0.18 -0.50
CA ILE A 59 -1.05 -1.22 0.36
C ILE A 59 -2.03 -2.37 0.62
N THR A 60 -3.33 -2.07 0.71
CA THR A 60 -4.38 -3.06 0.89
C THR A 60 -4.53 -3.95 -0.34
N ILE A 61 -4.63 -3.35 -1.53
CA ILE A 61 -4.71 -4.05 -2.81
C ILE A 61 -3.45 -4.90 -3.01
N PHE A 62 -2.27 -4.32 -2.80
CA PHE A 62 -1.00 -5.03 -2.92
C PHE A 62 -0.95 -6.25 -2.00
N ARG A 63 -1.34 -6.09 -0.74
CA ARG A 63 -1.34 -7.18 0.24
C ARG A 63 -2.30 -8.31 -0.15
N TRP A 64 -3.50 -7.98 -0.62
CA TRP A 64 -4.49 -8.95 -1.09
C TRP A 64 -3.98 -9.70 -2.33
N GLN A 65 -3.41 -8.98 -3.31
CA GLN A 65 -2.83 -9.59 -4.51
C GLN A 65 -1.67 -10.54 -4.18
N ARG A 66 -0.78 -10.16 -3.27
CA ARG A 66 0.31 -11.03 -2.77
C ARG A 66 -0.19 -12.20 -1.91
N GLY A 67 -1.36 -12.04 -1.29
CA GLY A 67 -2.09 -13.11 -0.61
C GLY A 67 -2.80 -14.08 -1.57
N GLY A 68 -2.71 -13.83 -2.88
CA GLY A 68 -3.21 -14.72 -3.91
C GLY A 68 -4.63 -14.45 -4.37
N LYS A 69 -5.12 -13.21 -4.17
CA LYS A 69 -6.40 -12.78 -4.73
C LYS A 69 -7.58 -13.69 -4.33
N GLN A 70 -7.61 -14.10 -3.07
CA GLN A 70 -8.70 -14.93 -2.56
C GLN A 70 -10.02 -14.17 -2.75
N LYS A 71 -10.98 -14.81 -3.44
CA LYS A 71 -12.32 -14.26 -3.69
C LYS A 71 -13.14 -14.12 -2.40
N SER A 72 -12.83 -14.91 -1.39
CA SER A 72 -13.47 -14.86 -0.07
C SER A 72 -12.41 -14.96 1.03
N PHE A 73 -12.48 -14.04 1.99
CA PHE A 73 -11.65 -14.01 3.20
C PHE A 73 -12.40 -13.25 4.31
N SER A 74 -12.08 -13.55 5.57
CA SER A 74 -12.58 -12.76 6.70
C SER A 74 -11.94 -11.37 6.72
N LEU A 75 -12.74 -10.31 6.86
CA LEU A 75 -12.24 -8.94 7.01
C LEU A 75 -11.21 -8.80 8.14
N ALA A 76 -11.36 -9.55 9.24
CA ALA A 76 -10.39 -9.57 10.32
C ALA A 76 -9.03 -10.14 9.88
N MET A 77 -9.03 -11.21 9.08
CA MET A 77 -7.80 -11.76 8.48
C MET A 77 -7.17 -10.80 7.48
N GLY A 78 -8.00 -10.13 6.67
CA GLY A 78 -7.56 -9.09 5.73
C GLY A 78 -6.89 -7.93 6.48
N LEU A 79 -7.55 -7.39 7.50
CA LEU A 79 -7.03 -6.30 8.32
C LEU A 79 -5.72 -6.71 8.99
N LYS A 80 -5.68 -7.87 9.67
CA LYS A 80 -4.46 -8.41 10.28
C LYS A 80 -3.32 -8.53 9.28
N SER A 81 -3.61 -8.97 8.07
CA SER A 81 -2.64 -9.11 6.99
C SER A 81 -2.07 -7.78 6.51
N VAL A 82 -2.90 -6.73 6.41
CA VAL A 82 -2.46 -5.37 6.04
C VAL A 82 -1.68 -4.74 7.18
N LEU A 83 -2.13 -4.86 8.43
CA LEU A 83 -1.43 -4.32 9.60
C LEU A 83 -0.02 -4.93 9.76
N LEU A 84 0.14 -6.24 9.55
CA LEU A 84 1.46 -6.88 9.54
C LEU A 84 2.36 -6.37 8.40
N MET A 85 1.78 -5.95 7.28
CA MET A 85 2.56 -5.33 6.21
C MET A 85 2.98 -3.91 6.61
N LEU A 86 2.10 -3.17 7.31
CA LEU A 86 2.38 -1.84 7.83
C LEU A 86 3.50 -1.85 8.87
N THR A 87 3.61 -2.89 9.70
CA THR A 87 4.75 -3.05 10.63
C THR A 87 6.08 -3.33 9.94
N THR A 88 6.06 -3.66 8.65
CA THR A 88 7.25 -3.92 7.83
C THR A 88 7.43 -2.92 6.69
N LEU A 89 6.76 -1.73 6.75
CA LEU A 89 6.80 -0.73 5.68
C LEU A 89 8.22 -0.47 5.19
N ARG A 90 9.19 -0.18 6.09
CA ARG A 90 10.59 0.10 5.73
C ARG A 90 11.27 -0.95 4.84
N GLY A 91 10.80 -2.20 4.86
CA GLY A 91 11.30 -3.28 4.00
C GLY A 91 10.68 -3.33 2.60
N ILE A 92 9.62 -2.55 2.34
CA ILE A 92 8.90 -2.57 1.07
C ILE A 92 9.69 -1.80 0.00
N ARG A 93 10.04 -2.51 -1.07
CA ARG A 93 10.48 -1.98 -2.37
C ARG A 93 9.75 -2.75 -3.45
N THR A 94 8.69 -2.18 -4.00
CA THR A 94 7.83 -2.90 -4.95
C THR A 94 7.15 -1.98 -5.95
N TYR A 95 6.55 -2.59 -6.97
CA TYR A 95 5.83 -1.94 -8.06
C TYR A 95 4.80 -2.91 -8.65
N TRP A 96 3.84 -2.37 -9.42
CA TRP A 96 2.89 -3.18 -10.17
C TRP A 96 3.42 -3.52 -11.57
N LYS A 97 3.16 -4.74 -12.03
CA LYS A 97 3.38 -5.12 -13.42
C LYS A 97 2.13 -4.76 -14.23
N GLY A 98 2.30 -4.28 -15.46
CA GLY A 98 1.21 -4.15 -16.43
C GLY A 98 1.18 -2.82 -17.19
N HIS A 99 1.41 -1.70 -16.50
CA HIS A 99 1.29 -0.37 -17.11
C HIS A 99 2.64 0.25 -17.53
N TYR A 100 3.75 -0.37 -17.15
CA TYR A 100 5.10 0.06 -17.50
C TYR A 100 6.06 -1.13 -17.53
N SER A 101 7.20 -0.95 -18.22
CA SER A 101 8.20 -2.02 -18.36
C SER A 101 8.92 -2.30 -17.04
N LYS A 102 9.27 -3.57 -16.82
CA LYS A 102 10.07 -4.00 -15.65
C LYS A 102 11.42 -3.28 -15.59
N ALA A 103 12.07 -3.08 -16.73
CA ALA A 103 13.36 -2.39 -16.81
C ALA A 103 13.24 -0.94 -16.30
N PHE A 104 12.20 -0.22 -16.73
CA PHE A 104 11.93 1.14 -16.28
C PHE A 104 11.61 1.21 -14.78
N ALA A 105 10.74 0.33 -14.28
CA ALA A 105 10.40 0.29 -12.85
C ALA A 105 11.63 0.03 -11.97
N ASN A 106 12.48 -0.91 -12.37
CA ASN A 106 13.72 -1.20 -11.68
C ASN A 106 14.65 0.03 -11.67
N GLN A 107 14.82 0.69 -12.81
CA GLN A 107 15.62 1.92 -12.90
C GLN A 107 15.14 3.01 -11.93
N VAL A 108 13.82 3.22 -11.80
CA VAL A 108 13.27 4.21 -10.86
C VAL A 108 13.51 3.77 -9.41
N ILE A 109 13.25 2.51 -9.08
CA ILE A 109 13.49 1.97 -7.73
C ILE A 109 14.97 2.07 -7.34
N ASP A 110 15.88 1.82 -8.26
CA ASP A 110 17.33 1.94 -8.04
C ASP A 110 17.75 3.39 -7.81
N LYS A 111 17.13 4.36 -8.50
CA LYS A 111 17.33 5.79 -8.19
C LYS A 111 16.81 6.17 -6.79
N LEU A 112 15.80 5.47 -6.29
CA LEU A 112 15.24 5.65 -4.94
C LEU A 112 15.89 4.72 -3.90
N TYR A 113 17.13 4.25 -4.09
CA TYR A 113 17.74 3.22 -3.23
C TYR A 113 17.83 3.59 -1.74
N THR A 114 18.07 4.87 -1.43
CA THR A 114 18.14 5.39 -0.05
C THR A 114 16.76 5.66 0.55
N THR A 115 15.75 5.88 -0.29
CA THR A 115 14.37 6.15 0.14
C THR A 115 13.68 4.83 0.50
N ARG A 116 13.14 4.72 1.71
CA ARG A 116 12.36 3.55 2.15
C ARG A 116 11.24 3.97 3.09
N PRO A 117 10.01 3.47 2.90
CA PRO A 117 9.53 2.52 1.88
C PRO A 117 9.42 3.04 0.44
N VAL A 118 9.41 2.13 -0.54
CA VAL A 118 9.09 2.44 -1.95
C VAL A 118 8.00 1.50 -2.46
N MET A 119 6.89 2.10 -2.88
CA MET A 119 5.85 1.45 -3.66
C MET A 119 5.53 2.36 -4.84
N LEU A 120 5.94 1.96 -6.05
CA LEU A 120 5.62 2.74 -7.24
C LEU A 120 4.12 2.69 -7.51
N ASP A 121 3.56 3.84 -7.87
CA ASP A 121 2.17 3.94 -8.29
C ASP A 121 1.92 3.00 -9.50
N PRO A 122 0.78 2.28 -9.53
CA PRO A 122 0.46 1.34 -10.60
C PRO A 122 0.28 2.01 -11.97
N ILE A 123 -0.09 3.28 -12.01
CA ILE A 123 -0.33 4.08 -13.22
C ILE A 123 0.83 5.03 -13.51
N ASN A 124 1.53 5.52 -12.49
CA ASN A 124 2.67 6.42 -12.63
C ASN A 124 3.96 5.87 -12.01
N PRO A 125 4.83 5.18 -12.77
CA PRO A 125 6.05 4.58 -12.24
C PRO A 125 7.08 5.58 -11.70
N THR A 126 6.90 6.89 -11.89
CA THR A 126 7.78 7.93 -11.33
C THR A 126 7.36 8.40 -9.94
N SER A 127 6.17 7.99 -9.48
CA SER A 127 5.58 8.39 -8.20
C SER A 127 5.75 7.30 -7.14
N ASN A 128 6.31 7.65 -5.98
CA ASN A 128 6.32 6.78 -4.81
C ASN A 128 5.08 7.07 -3.96
N VAL A 129 4.20 6.08 -3.85
CA VAL A 129 2.94 6.16 -3.10
C VAL A 129 3.18 6.48 -1.62
N PHE A 130 4.31 6.02 -1.06
CA PHE A 130 4.65 6.27 0.35
C PHE A 130 5.48 7.53 0.58
N GLU A 131 5.65 8.39 -0.42
CA GLU A 131 6.42 9.63 -0.27
C GLU A 131 5.92 10.47 0.90
N ILE A 132 4.59 10.54 1.08
CA ILE A 132 3.93 11.24 2.20
C ILE A 132 4.29 10.71 3.60
N TYR A 133 4.78 9.47 3.71
CA TYR A 133 5.10 8.85 4.99
C TYR A 133 6.56 9.01 5.39
N HIS A 134 7.42 9.58 4.54
CA HIS A 134 8.84 9.79 4.86
C HIS A 134 9.12 10.96 5.78
N ASN A 135 8.12 11.83 6.00
CA ASN A 135 8.29 13.00 6.86
C ASN A 135 8.29 12.59 8.34
N ASP A 136 9.09 13.29 9.15
CA ASP A 136 9.11 13.15 10.60
C ASP A 136 9.24 11.69 11.09
N ASP A 137 8.47 11.33 12.11
CA ASP A 137 8.37 9.99 12.69
C ASP A 137 7.16 9.20 12.16
N ASN A 138 6.59 9.60 11.02
CA ASN A 138 5.34 9.05 10.51
C ASN A 138 5.36 7.52 10.32
N LEU A 139 6.48 6.96 9.83
CA LEU A 139 6.62 5.51 9.70
C LEU A 139 6.58 4.80 11.05
N GLU A 140 7.21 5.37 12.07
CA GLU A 140 7.22 4.88 13.45
C GLU A 140 5.83 4.95 14.07
N VAL A 141 5.10 6.04 13.87
CA VAL A 141 3.71 6.21 14.31
C VAL A 141 2.81 5.13 13.68
N ILE A 142 2.93 4.91 12.37
CA ILE A 142 2.18 3.85 11.67
C ILE A 142 2.55 2.47 12.24
N ASN A 143 3.84 2.21 12.41
CA ASN A 143 4.36 0.94 12.93
C ASN A 143 3.82 0.64 14.34
N ALA A 144 3.91 1.62 15.24
CA ALA A 144 3.45 1.51 16.62
C ALA A 144 1.94 1.30 16.70
N ALA A 145 1.15 2.06 15.94
CA ALA A 145 -0.30 1.90 15.88
C ALA A 145 -0.72 0.52 15.32
N ALA A 146 -0.02 0.04 14.30
CA ALA A 146 -0.24 -1.28 13.72
C ALA A 146 0.06 -2.39 14.75
N TRP A 147 1.20 -2.35 15.44
CA TRP A 147 1.52 -3.31 16.49
C TRP A 147 0.54 -3.27 17.67
N LYS A 148 0.15 -2.07 18.11
CA LYS A 148 -0.85 -1.90 19.17
C LYS A 148 -2.17 -2.58 18.78
N THR A 149 -2.60 -2.42 17.54
CA THR A 149 -3.84 -3.05 17.04
C THR A 149 -3.68 -4.57 16.90
N LEU A 150 -2.56 -5.04 16.38
CA LEU A 150 -2.26 -6.48 16.23
C LEU A 150 -2.24 -7.23 17.56
N ARG A 151 -1.83 -6.55 18.65
CA ARG A 151 -1.79 -7.11 20.01
C ARG A 151 -3.12 -7.01 20.76
N SER A 152 -4.12 -6.31 20.21
CA SER A 152 -5.43 -6.16 20.84
C SER A 152 -6.28 -7.43 20.71
N ASP A 153 -7.26 -7.60 21.60
CA ASP A 153 -8.17 -8.75 21.59
C ASP A 153 -8.96 -8.87 20.29
N LEU A 154 -9.16 -7.76 19.55
CA LEU A 154 -9.78 -7.73 18.23
C LEU A 154 -9.12 -8.72 17.25
N LEU A 155 -7.79 -8.87 17.30
CA LEU A 155 -7.01 -9.65 16.33
C LEU A 155 -6.22 -10.81 16.95
N LYS A 156 -6.28 -10.98 18.27
CA LYS A 156 -5.53 -11.99 19.03
C LYS A 156 -5.81 -13.42 18.54
N GLY A 157 -7.08 -13.76 18.32
CA GLY A 157 -7.52 -15.09 17.85
C GLY A 157 -7.50 -15.29 16.33
N VAL A 158 -7.19 -14.26 15.55
CA VAL A 158 -7.27 -14.33 14.08
C VAL A 158 -6.03 -15.03 13.53
N VAL A 159 -6.17 -16.25 13.02
CA VAL A 159 -5.04 -17.00 12.44
C VAL A 159 -4.90 -16.69 10.95
N LEU A 160 -3.69 -16.30 10.53
CA LEU A 160 -3.36 -16.20 9.12
C LEU A 160 -2.93 -17.58 8.62
N ARG A 161 -3.68 -18.15 7.67
CA ARG A 161 -3.28 -19.40 7.01
C ARG A 161 -1.94 -19.17 6.30
N ARG A 162 -0.87 -19.83 6.76
CA ARG A 162 0.44 -19.81 6.09
C ARG A 162 0.30 -20.50 4.73
N ARG A 163 0.52 -19.73 3.65
CA ARG A 163 0.83 -20.17 2.28
C ARG A 163 0.04 -21.40 1.78
N GLN A 164 -1.03 -21.17 1.03
CA GLN A 164 -1.19 -21.99 -0.17
C GLN A 164 -0.01 -21.64 -1.08
N ARG A 165 0.81 -22.63 -1.43
CA ARG A 165 1.89 -22.50 -2.41
C ARG A 165 1.27 -21.98 -3.71
N TRP A 166 1.80 -20.87 -4.21
CA TRP A 166 1.47 -20.39 -5.54
C TRP A 166 2.47 -21.06 -6.50
N CYS A 167 1.95 -21.62 -7.59
CA CYS A 167 2.63 -22.49 -8.54
C CYS A 167 3.98 -21.95 -9.06
N ARG A 168 4.80 -22.90 -9.52
CA ARG A 168 6.08 -22.70 -10.23
C ARG A 168 6.00 -21.61 -11.29
#